data_AF-A0A2E4RG27-F1
#
_entry.id   AF-A0A2E4RG27-F1
#
_cell.length_a   1.000
_cell.length_b   1.000
_cell.length_c   1.000
_cell.angle_alpha   90.00
_cell.angle_beta   90.00
_cell.angle_gamma   90.00
#
_symmetry.space_group_name_H-M   'P 1'
#
loop_
_entity.id
_entity.type
_entity.pdbx_description
1 polymer ?
#
loop_
_entity_poly.entity_id
_entity_poly.type
_entity_poly.pdbx_seq_one_letter_code
_entity_poly.pdbx_strand_id
1 'polypeptide(L)'
;MGFWITTLTLLMWPYVSWRFESDTEMLAVPMTYWGLGAIALSVLFVVLIIGWVYDVFLGLWREHLTVVQERNPFTTYKVNAPFGMLLAQTNTILRKLSEDDEDINRHCDFVDRWLEWNSEQEIWARTMSSWKEIVGDEDPYLFHLSSEAREKLEEAAKEMQDF
;
A
#
# COMPACT_ATOMS: atom_id res chain seq x y z
N MET A 1 -17.76 0.34 14.64
CA MET A 1 -18.73 1.44 14.50
C MET A 1 -20.05 1.17 15.20
N GLY A 2 -20.76 0.06 14.92
CA GLY A 2 -22.04 -0.26 15.56
C GLY A 2 -22.02 -0.20 17.09
N PHE A 3 -21.04 -0.84 17.74
CA PHE A 3 -20.86 -0.81 19.20
C PHE A 3 -20.80 0.62 19.80
N TRP A 4 -20.04 1.52 19.17
CA TRP A 4 -19.88 2.88 19.67
C TRP A 4 -21.13 3.73 19.46
N ILE A 5 -21.78 3.58 18.30
CA ILE A 5 -23.03 4.27 18.00
C ILE A 5 -24.13 3.83 18.98
N THR A 6 -24.29 2.53 19.21
CA THR A 6 -25.30 2.01 20.15
C THR A 6 -25.02 2.47 21.58
N THR A 7 -23.75 2.43 22.01
CA THR A 7 -23.37 2.86 23.37
C THR A 7 -23.63 4.34 23.59
N LEU A 8 -23.17 5.21 22.67
CA LEU A 8 -23.40 6.65 22.76
C LEU A 8 -24.89 7.00 22.66
N THR A 9 -25.64 6.31 21.81
CA THR A 9 -27.09 6.52 21.68
C THR A 9 -27.82 6.23 23.00
N LEU A 10 -27.50 5.10 23.65
CA LEU A 10 -28.13 4.71 24.90
C LEU A 10 -27.68 5.60 26.09
N LEU A 11 -26.44 6.08 26.09
CA LEU A 11 -25.96 7.04 27.08
C LEU A 11 -26.65 8.41 26.95
N MET A 12 -26.94 8.83 25.71
CA MET A 12 -27.58 10.12 25.44
C MET A 12 -29.09 10.09 25.64
N TRP A 13 -29.75 8.94 25.44
CA TRP A 13 -31.19 8.76 25.60
C TRP A 13 -31.78 9.36 26.89
N PRO A 14 -31.27 9.08 28.11
CA PRO A 14 -31.87 9.62 29.34
C PRO A 14 -31.87 11.16 29.41
N TYR A 15 -30.99 11.83 28.67
CA TYR A 15 -30.92 13.30 28.64
C TYR A 15 -31.89 13.95 27.66
N VAL A 16 -32.38 13.20 26.67
CA VAL A 16 -33.21 13.70 25.56
C VAL A 16 -34.58 13.03 25.53
N SER A 17 -34.78 11.96 26.29
CA SER A 17 -36.03 11.17 26.34
C SER A 17 -37.25 12.02 26.62
N TRP A 18 -37.11 13.08 27.42
CA TRP A 18 -38.19 14.04 27.73
C TRP A 18 -38.73 14.82 26.52
N ARG A 19 -38.05 14.82 25.37
CA ARG A 19 -38.58 15.42 24.13
C ARG A 19 -39.50 14.48 23.36
N PHE A 20 -39.56 13.20 23.74
CA PHE A 20 -40.30 12.17 23.03
C PHE A 20 -41.39 11.61 23.94
N GLU A 21 -42.65 11.83 23.57
CA GLU A 21 -43.79 11.23 24.27
C GLU A 21 -43.89 9.75 23.87
N SER A 22 -43.57 8.83 24.80
CA SER A 22 -43.54 7.38 24.55
C SER A 22 -44.89 6.82 24.09
N ASP A 23 -45.98 7.47 24.48
CA ASP A 23 -47.36 7.01 24.25
C ASP A 23 -47.88 7.44 22.87
N THR A 24 -47.06 8.17 22.10
CA THR A 24 -47.38 8.56 20.74
C THR A 24 -46.68 7.63 19.75
N GLU A 25 -47.45 7.13 18.78
CA GLU A 25 -46.94 6.35 17.66
C GLU A 25 -46.89 7.22 16.41
N MET A 26 -45.77 7.13 15.69
CA MET A 26 -45.62 7.72 14.36
C MET A 26 -45.31 6.61 13.37
N LEU A 27 -46.13 6.48 12.33
CA LEU A 27 -46.03 5.40 11.33
C LEU A 27 -46.08 3.99 11.96
N ALA A 28 -46.97 3.80 12.96
CA ALA A 28 -47.11 2.56 13.73
C ALA A 28 -45.84 2.11 14.48
N VAL A 29 -44.90 3.04 14.70
CA VAL A 29 -43.69 2.82 15.50
C VAL A 29 -43.69 3.80 16.68
N PRO A 30 -43.43 3.34 17.92
CA PRO A 30 -43.33 4.23 19.08
C PRO A 30 -42.29 5.33 18.87
N MET A 31 -42.62 6.57 19.29
CA MET A 31 -41.72 7.73 19.14
C MET A 31 -40.36 7.54 19.81
N THR A 32 -40.23 6.63 20.77
CA THR A 32 -38.96 6.21 21.38
C THR A 32 -37.96 5.69 20.34
N TYR A 33 -38.37 4.85 19.38
CA TYR A 33 -37.45 4.30 18.38
C TYR A 33 -37.01 5.35 17.36
N TRP A 34 -37.90 6.29 17.02
CA TRP A 34 -37.55 7.44 16.20
C TRP A 34 -36.51 8.33 16.89
N GLY A 35 -36.68 8.58 18.19
CA GLY A 35 -35.71 9.35 18.98
C GLY A 35 -34.34 8.66 19.08
N LEU A 36 -34.32 7.35 19.35
CA LEU A 36 -33.09 6.57 19.35
C LEU A 36 -32.41 6.57 17.98
N GLY A 37 -33.17 6.39 16.89
CA GLY A 37 -32.66 6.45 15.53
C GLY A 37 -32.08 7.82 15.17
N ALA A 38 -32.73 8.91 15.57
CA ALA A 38 -32.25 10.28 15.34
C ALA A 38 -30.94 10.55 16.08
N ILE A 39 -30.81 10.11 17.34
CA ILE A 39 -29.56 10.22 18.10
C ILE A 39 -28.46 9.40 17.42
N ALA A 40 -28.73 8.15 17.05
CA ALA A 40 -27.75 7.28 16.39
C ALA A 40 -27.25 7.89 15.07
N LEU A 41 -28.15 8.43 14.25
CA LEU A 41 -27.81 9.09 12.99
C LEU A 41 -26.98 10.37 13.24
N SER A 42 -27.35 11.17 14.24
CA SER A 42 -26.62 12.37 14.62
C SER A 42 -25.19 12.05 15.05
N VAL A 43 -25.01 11.05 15.92
CA VAL A 43 -23.68 10.58 16.34
C VAL A 43 -22.85 10.14 15.13
N LEU A 44 -23.45 9.35 14.23
CA LEU A 44 -22.78 8.91 13.01
C LEU A 44 -22.35 10.11 12.15
N PHE A 45 -23.24 11.09 11.95
CA PHE A 45 -22.95 12.26 11.14
C PHE A 45 -21.84 13.13 11.74
N VAL A 46 -21.86 13.34 13.06
CA VAL A 46 -20.80 14.07 13.77
C VAL A 46 -19.45 13.37 13.62
N VAL A 47 -19.41 12.05 13.80
CA VAL A 47 -18.16 11.29 13.62
C VAL A 47 -17.65 11.38 12.18
N LEU A 48 -18.54 11.29 11.19
CA LEU A 48 -18.17 11.47 9.78
C LEU A 48 -17.67 12.88 9.48
N ILE A 49 -18.28 13.93 10.03
CA ILE A 49 -17.81 15.31 9.88
C ILE A 49 -16.42 15.45 10.49
N ILE A 50 -16.20 14.93 11.70
CA ILE A 50 -14.90 15.00 12.37
C ILE A 50 -13.85 14.29 11.52
N GLY A 51 -14.14 13.08 11.02
CA GLY A 51 -13.25 12.35 10.11
C GLY A 51 -12.96 13.12 8.83
N TRP A 52 -13.98 13.72 8.21
CA TRP A 52 -13.81 14.52 7.00
C TRP A 52 -12.96 15.78 7.24
N VAL A 53 -13.19 16.50 8.33
CA VAL A 53 -12.36 17.67 8.70
C VAL A 53 -10.92 17.24 8.98
N TYR A 54 -10.73 16.11 9.65
CA TYR A 54 -9.41 15.54 9.91
C TYR A 54 -8.65 15.22 8.62
N ASP A 55 -9.32 14.62 7.64
CA ASP A 55 -8.70 14.20 6.39
C ASP A 55 -8.48 15.36 5.41
N VAL A 56 -9.48 16.24 5.24
CA VAL A 56 -9.48 17.28 4.19
C VAL A 56 -8.85 18.58 4.68
N PHE A 57 -9.19 19.03 5.88
CA PHE A 57 -8.76 20.35 6.37
C PHE A 57 -7.41 20.28 7.09
N LEU A 58 -7.25 19.30 7.99
CA LEU A 58 -6.01 19.15 8.74
C LEU A 58 -4.92 18.42 7.95
N GLY A 59 -5.29 17.57 6.98
CA GLY A 59 -4.34 16.94 6.06
C GLY A 59 -3.27 16.09 6.74
N LEU A 60 -3.45 15.70 8.00
CA LEU A 60 -2.43 15.06 8.85
C LEU A 60 -1.93 13.74 8.24
N TRP A 61 -2.80 13.02 7.53
CA TRP A 61 -2.44 11.81 6.80
C TRP A 61 -1.56 12.11 5.58
N ARG A 62 -1.72 13.26 4.91
CA ARG A 62 -0.94 13.60 3.71
C ARG A 62 0.53 13.79 4.06
N GLU A 63 0.81 14.52 5.14
CA GLU A 63 2.18 14.71 5.61
C GLU A 63 2.80 13.38 6.03
N HIS A 64 2.06 12.55 6.77
CA HIS A 64 2.54 11.22 7.15
C HIS A 64 2.80 10.31 5.94
N LEU A 65 1.88 10.28 4.96
CA LEU A 65 2.05 9.52 3.71
C LEU A 65 3.25 10.02 2.90
N THR A 66 3.48 11.33 2.88
CA THR A 66 4.66 11.92 2.22
C THR A 66 5.94 11.45 2.90
N VAL A 67 6.01 11.50 4.24
CA VAL A 67 7.16 10.98 4.99
C VAL A 67 7.36 9.48 4.75
N VAL A 68 6.29 8.69 4.67
CA VAL A 68 6.37 7.25 4.37
C VAL A 68 6.92 7.02 2.96
N GLN A 69 6.50 7.82 1.97
CA GLN A 69 7.03 7.75 0.61
C GLN A 69 8.50 8.21 0.54
N GLU A 70 8.86 9.33 1.16
CA GLU A 70 10.24 9.82 1.16
C GLU A 70 11.21 8.84 1.85
N ARG A 71 10.73 8.17 2.91
CA ARG A 71 11.49 7.13 3.62
C ARG A 71 11.48 5.78 2.92
N ASN A 72 10.60 5.57 1.94
CA ASN A 72 10.59 4.32 1.21
C ASN A 72 11.85 4.28 0.33
N PRO A 73 12.79 3.35 0.59
CA PRO A 73 14.03 3.31 -0.17
C PRO A 73 13.79 3.01 -1.66
N PHE A 74 12.69 2.33 -2.00
CA PHE A 74 12.32 1.95 -3.38
C PHE A 74 11.72 3.08 -4.21
N THR A 75 11.41 4.22 -3.59
CA THR A 75 10.97 5.44 -4.29
C THR A 75 12.10 6.46 -4.41
N THR A 76 13.21 6.27 -3.68
CA THR A 76 14.32 7.23 -3.63
C THR A 76 15.57 6.73 -4.36
N TYR A 77 16.07 5.52 -4.04
CA TYR A 77 17.37 5.05 -4.57
C TYR A 77 17.48 3.54 -4.84
N LYS A 78 16.56 2.73 -4.32
CA LYS A 78 16.44 1.30 -4.64
C LYS A 78 15.41 1.10 -5.75
N VAL A 79 15.55 0.02 -6.48
CA VAL A 79 14.67 -0.39 -7.58
C VAL A 79 13.94 -1.66 -7.16
N ASN A 80 12.61 -1.66 -7.27
CA ASN A 80 11.84 -2.88 -7.12
C ASN A 80 12.01 -3.78 -8.35
N ALA A 81 11.82 -5.09 -8.19
CA ALA A 81 12.06 -6.07 -9.26
C ALA A 81 11.25 -5.81 -10.55
N PRO A 82 9.94 -5.47 -10.52
CA PRO A 82 9.20 -5.16 -11.75
C PRO A 82 9.79 -3.97 -12.54
N PHE A 83 10.16 -2.88 -11.85
CA PHE A 83 10.80 -1.74 -12.49
C PHE A 83 12.21 -2.09 -12.97
N GLY A 84 12.93 -2.92 -12.21
CA GLY A 84 14.24 -3.44 -12.60
C GLY A 84 14.21 -4.24 -13.90
N MET A 85 13.20 -5.08 -14.10
CA MET A 85 13.01 -5.82 -15.35
C MET A 85 12.78 -4.90 -16.55
N LEU A 86 11.97 -3.85 -16.39
CA LEU A 86 11.74 -2.85 -17.44
C LEU A 86 13.01 -2.07 -17.77
N LEU A 87 13.77 -1.65 -16.74
CA LEU A 87 15.05 -0.98 -16.93
C LEU A 87 16.05 -1.90 -17.64
N ALA A 88 16.18 -3.16 -17.23
CA ALA A 88 17.07 -4.14 -17.86
C ALA A 88 16.77 -4.33 -19.36
N GLN A 89 15.50 -4.50 -19.71
CA GLN A 89 15.07 -4.64 -21.11
C GLN A 89 15.39 -3.38 -21.91
N THR A 90 15.05 -2.21 -21.36
CA THR A 90 15.27 -0.92 -22.03
C THR A 90 16.76 -0.62 -22.19
N ASN A 91 17.57 -0.91 -21.17
CA ASN A 91 19.03 -0.72 -21.19
C ASN A 91 19.68 -1.58 -22.28
N THR A 92 19.24 -2.82 -22.41
CA THR A 92 19.74 -3.75 -23.44
C THR A 92 19.36 -3.30 -24.84
N ILE A 93 18.13 -2.82 -25.02
CA ILE A 93 17.68 -2.25 -26.30
C ILE A 93 18.52 -1.02 -26.64
N LEU A 94 18.73 -0.12 -25.68
CA LEU A 94 19.53 1.09 -25.87
C LEU A 94 20.97 0.77 -26.27
N ARG A 95 21.60 -0.20 -25.59
CA ARG A 95 22.94 -0.67 -25.89
C ARG A 95 23.05 -1.21 -27.32
N LYS A 96 22.10 -2.06 -27.74
CA LYS A 96 22.06 -2.63 -29.11
C LYS A 96 21.82 -1.59 -30.19
N LEU A 97 21.11 -0.51 -29.89
CA LEU A 97 20.84 0.57 -30.84
C LEU A 97 22.01 1.55 -30.97
N SER A 98 22.93 1.55 -30.01
CA SER A 98 23.97 2.56 -29.85
C SER A 98 25.36 1.94 -29.67
N GLU A 99 25.63 0.85 -30.39
CA GLU A 99 26.87 0.05 -30.22
C GLU A 99 28.14 0.90 -30.38
N ASP A 100 28.12 1.90 -31.27
CA ASP A 100 29.26 2.78 -31.56
C ASP A 100 29.37 4.01 -30.63
N ASP A 101 28.42 4.23 -29.72
CA ASP A 101 28.39 5.42 -28.85
C ASP A 101 28.97 5.08 -27.46
N GLU A 102 30.19 5.55 -27.18
CA GLU A 102 30.89 5.30 -25.92
C GLU A 102 30.17 5.91 -24.70
N ASP A 103 29.52 7.07 -24.85
CA ASP A 103 28.84 7.74 -23.74
C ASP A 103 27.55 7.00 -23.36
N ILE A 104 26.80 6.51 -24.35
CA ILE A 104 25.61 5.68 -24.12
C ILE A 104 26.00 4.34 -23.50
N ASN A 105 27.04 3.69 -24.00
CA ASN A 105 27.53 2.44 -23.43
C ASN A 105 27.96 2.61 -21.97
N ARG A 106 28.63 3.72 -21.63
CA ARG A 106 28.99 4.06 -20.25
C ARG A 106 27.77 4.22 -19.34
N HIS A 107 26.70 4.84 -19.84
CA HIS A 107 25.43 4.92 -19.10
C HIS A 107 24.83 3.54 -18.89
N CYS A 108 24.82 2.71 -19.93
CA CYS A 108 24.28 1.36 -19.84
C CYS A 108 25.04 0.53 -18.80
N ASP A 109 26.37 0.65 -18.72
CA ASP A 109 27.20 -0.04 -17.72
C ASP A 109 26.88 0.42 -16.30
N PHE A 110 26.51 1.69 -16.12
CA PHE A 110 26.06 2.19 -14.82
C PHE A 110 24.73 1.55 -14.41
N VAL A 111 23.77 1.47 -15.34
CA VAL A 111 22.46 0.86 -15.08
C VAL A 111 22.61 -0.62 -14.74
N ASP A 112 23.47 -1.36 -15.46
CA ASP A 112 23.72 -2.78 -15.21
C ASP A 112 24.29 -3.00 -13.80
N ARG A 113 25.31 -2.24 -13.39
CA ARG A 113 25.86 -2.30 -12.02
C ARG A 113 24.83 -1.95 -10.96
N TRP A 114 23.95 -0.99 -11.25
CA TRP A 114 22.91 -0.59 -10.30
C TRP A 114 21.83 -1.66 -10.15
N LEU A 115 21.43 -2.34 -11.24
CA LEU A 115 20.49 -3.45 -11.20
C LEU A 115 21.09 -4.66 -10.47
N GLU A 116 22.37 -4.96 -10.70
CA GLU A 116 23.08 -6.03 -10.00
C GLU A 116 23.11 -5.79 -8.49
N TRP A 117 23.47 -4.58 -8.05
CA TRP A 117 23.42 -4.23 -6.63
C TRP A 117 22.01 -4.29 -6.03
N ASN A 118 20.97 -3.95 -6.81
CA ASN A 118 19.58 -4.05 -6.34
C ASN A 118 19.14 -5.51 -6.19
N SER A 119 19.65 -6.42 -7.01
CA SER A 119 19.33 -7.85 -6.92
C SER A 119 19.74 -8.48 -5.59
N GLU A 120 20.74 -7.92 -4.91
CA GLU A 120 21.18 -8.36 -3.58
C GLU A 120 20.22 -7.95 -2.45
N GLN A 121 19.20 -7.13 -2.74
CA GLN A 121 18.28 -6.63 -1.72
C GLN A 121 17.17 -7.64 -1.44
N GLU A 122 16.72 -7.69 -0.19
CA GLU A 122 15.71 -8.65 0.29
C GLU A 122 14.42 -8.69 -0.58
N ILE A 123 13.99 -7.53 -1.10
CA ILE A 123 12.78 -7.46 -1.93
C ILE A 123 12.89 -8.25 -3.24
N TRP A 124 14.10 -8.37 -3.80
CA TRP A 124 14.35 -9.12 -5.02
C TRP A 124 14.27 -10.61 -4.76
N ALA A 125 14.86 -11.08 -3.64
CA ALA A 125 14.73 -12.46 -3.20
C ALA A 125 13.25 -12.83 -2.90
N ARG A 126 12.50 -11.96 -2.22
CA ARG A 126 11.05 -12.15 -2.02
C ARG A 126 10.28 -12.23 -3.34
N THR A 127 10.64 -11.37 -4.29
CA THR A 127 9.99 -11.35 -5.60
C THR A 127 10.31 -12.61 -6.39
N MET A 128 11.57 -13.06 -6.38
CA MET A 128 12.01 -14.31 -7.00
C MET A 128 11.26 -15.51 -6.43
N SER A 129 11.16 -15.62 -5.11
CA SER A 129 10.36 -16.65 -4.43
C SER A 129 8.88 -16.59 -4.86
N SER A 130 8.30 -15.39 -4.90
CA SER A 130 6.90 -15.19 -5.34
C SER A 130 6.70 -15.57 -6.81
N TRP A 131 7.68 -15.30 -7.69
CA TRP A 131 7.61 -15.70 -9.09
C TRP A 131 7.62 -17.22 -9.25
N LYS A 132 8.45 -17.93 -8.48
CA LYS A 132 8.44 -19.40 -8.47
C LYS A 132 7.08 -19.95 -8.07
N GLU A 133 6.47 -19.41 -7.02
CA GLU A 133 5.17 -19.85 -6.53
C GLU A 133 4.02 -19.52 -7.50
N ILE A 134 3.99 -18.29 -8.03
CA ILE A 134 2.85 -17.78 -8.81
C ILE A 134 2.96 -18.17 -10.29
N VAL A 135 4.15 -18.04 -10.88
CA VAL A 135 4.39 -18.27 -12.30
C VAL A 135 4.74 -19.75 -12.56
N GLY A 136 5.23 -20.46 -11.54
CA GLY A 136 5.64 -21.88 -11.66
C GLY A 136 6.93 -22.07 -12.43
N ASP A 137 7.71 -21.02 -12.63
CA ASP A 137 9.02 -21.07 -13.26
C ASP A 137 10.12 -21.07 -12.20
N GLU A 138 10.93 -22.13 -12.17
CA GLU A 138 11.99 -22.34 -11.18
C GLU A 138 13.23 -21.48 -11.45
N ASP A 139 13.43 -21.03 -12.70
CA ASP A 139 14.54 -20.16 -13.10
C ASP A 139 14.07 -19.10 -14.11
N PRO A 140 13.34 -18.06 -13.64
CA PRO A 140 13.08 -16.89 -14.47
C PRO A 140 14.41 -16.25 -14.88
N TYR A 141 14.82 -16.48 -16.12
CA TYR A 141 16.14 -16.10 -16.62
C TYR A 141 16.37 -14.58 -16.62
N LEU A 142 17.07 -14.09 -15.58
CA LEU A 142 17.45 -12.69 -15.42
C LEU A 142 18.72 -12.35 -16.19
N PHE A 143 18.61 -12.21 -17.50
CA PHE A 143 19.76 -12.02 -18.42
C PHE A 143 20.70 -10.84 -18.09
N HIS A 144 20.21 -9.83 -17.36
CA HIS A 144 20.95 -8.63 -17.02
C HIS A 144 21.85 -8.81 -15.79
N LEU A 145 21.72 -9.93 -15.08
CA LEU A 145 22.52 -10.27 -13.92
C LEU A 145 23.66 -11.19 -14.32
N SER A 146 24.82 -11.00 -13.68
CA SER A 146 25.93 -11.95 -13.76
C SER A 146 25.50 -13.33 -13.26
N SER A 147 26.23 -14.38 -13.66
CA SER A 147 25.94 -15.73 -13.17
C SER A 147 26.07 -15.84 -11.65
N GLU A 148 27.06 -15.15 -11.07
CA GLU A 148 27.26 -15.10 -9.62
C GLU A 148 26.10 -14.38 -8.91
N ALA A 149 25.64 -13.24 -9.43
CA ALA A 149 24.51 -12.51 -8.85
C ALA A 149 23.20 -13.31 -8.91
N ARG A 150 22.97 -14.05 -10.01
CA ARG A 150 21.80 -14.94 -10.13
C ARG A 150 21.81 -16.06 -9.11
N GLU A 151 22.95 -16.73 -8.94
CA GLU A 151 23.11 -17.80 -7.96
C GLU A 151 22.84 -17.30 -6.54
N LYS A 152 23.45 -16.16 -6.15
CA LYS A 152 23.20 -15.53 -4.85
C LYS A 152 21.73 -15.16 -4.64
N LEU A 153 21.08 -14.60 -5.65
CA LEU A 153 19.66 -14.26 -5.58
C LEU A 153 18.78 -15.51 -5.42
N GLU A 154 19.13 -16.60 -6.11
CA GLU A 154 18.39 -17.86 -6.02
C GLU A 154 18.55 -18.50 -4.62
N GLU A 155 19.76 -18.49 -4.07
CA GLU A 155 20.03 -18.94 -2.70
C GLU A 155 19.23 -18.11 -1.69
N ALA A 156 19.30 -16.78 -1.78
CA ALA A 156 18.56 -15.88 -0.90
C ALA A 156 17.04 -16.07 -1.01
N ALA A 157 16.51 -16.36 -2.20
CA ALA A 157 15.10 -16.64 -2.40
C ALA A 157 14.65 -17.96 -1.75
N LYS A 158 15.50 -18.99 -1.77
CA LYS A 158 15.26 -20.29 -1.10
C LYS A 158 15.22 -20.12 0.42
N GLU A 159 16.19 -19.41 1.00
CA GLU A 159 16.23 -19.15 2.45
C GLU A 159 14.97 -18.43 2.97
N MET A 160 14.29 -17.65 2.11
CA MET A 160 13.06 -16.96 2.48
C MET A 160 11.80 -17.83 2.44
N GLN A 161 11.80 -18.96 1.71
CA GLN A 161 10.66 -19.88 1.71
C GLN A 161 10.54 -20.69 3.01
N ASP A 162 11.61 -20.73 3.82
CA ASP A 162 11.67 -21.49 5.07
C ASP A 162 11.06 -20.76 6.30
N PHE A 163 10.42 -19.60 6.11
CA PHE A 163 9.74 -18.81 7.15
C PHE A 163 8.25 -18.58 6.84
#